data_AF-A0A7X0SKE3-F1
#
_entry.id   AF-A0A7X0SKE3-F1
#
_cell.length_a   1.000
_cell.length_b   1.000
_cell.length_c   1.000
_cell.angle_alpha   90.00
_cell.angle_beta   90.00
_cell.angle_gamma   90.00
#
_symmetry.space_group_name_H-M   'P 1'
#
loop_
_entity.id
_entity.type
_entity.pdbx_description
1 polymer ?
#
loop_
_entity_poly.entity_id
_entity_poly.type
_entity_poly.pdbx_seq_one_letter_code
_entity_poly.pdbx_strand_id
1 'polypeptide(L)'
;MTRLNKDALKAAERRSYEAAARDPVTVLQIGEGNFLRGFFDWMIQECRKEGLFDGSVAVVQPRPSGKPKIDALAAQDGLYTLVTRGLENGRPVERTEIVSVFAEAFDPYSEWDRFGRMAERPELRFVVSNTTEAGLAYKPEELKEGEPIQSFPGKAAWLLYRRYLALGGMEAPGLIFLPCELLEGNGDELKRCVLRYCDDWALPEDFRRWVEKSNRFLNSLVDRIVTGYAADRADEWFREWGYEDPLLNTAEPYHLWAIEAEPELDAELPLQRAGLNVHWTRDLRPYQQRKVRILNGAHTLMTPIALLHGITYVREAMEHPRFGPFVREGVEQEIVPAVPLPADELLAYAGTVYDRFLNPYLNHRLSDIAMNSLSKFKVRVLPSLLHYADNGLPLPERLVLSLAGLLRYYKAERTEDGYAGATLAGDRYLVRDDAALLEKISAIWAAGQTTEASVGKLLALKDIWGTDLSAVGGLAARVAEQIREMEEAAK
;
A
#
# COMPACT_ATOMS: atom_id res chain seq x y z
N MET A 1 23.02 19.16 17.36
CA MET A 1 23.98 18.88 16.28
C MET A 1 23.73 19.85 15.13
N THR A 2 24.46 19.78 14.02
CA THR A 2 24.03 20.48 12.80
C THR A 2 22.88 19.71 12.17
N ARG A 3 21.95 20.42 11.53
CA ARG A 3 20.92 19.78 10.68
C ARG A 3 21.61 19.14 9.46
N LEU A 4 21.08 18.01 8.98
CA LEU A 4 21.51 17.40 7.74
C LEU A 4 21.47 18.44 6.60
N ASN A 5 22.59 18.57 5.92
CA ASN A 5 22.79 19.42 4.76
C ASN A 5 23.98 18.88 3.95
N LYS A 6 24.29 19.50 2.81
CA LYS A 6 25.38 19.05 1.94
C LYS A 6 26.78 19.08 2.59
N ASP A 7 26.97 19.83 3.67
CA ASP A 7 28.25 19.91 4.39
C ASP A 7 28.42 18.76 5.39
N ALA A 8 27.34 18.08 5.75
CA ALA A 8 27.38 16.86 6.56
C ALA A 8 27.73 15.60 5.74
N LEU A 9 27.74 15.70 4.40
CA LEU A 9 27.96 14.56 3.51
C LEU A 9 29.43 14.11 3.49
N LYS A 10 29.64 12.79 3.51
CA LYS A 10 30.94 12.17 3.22
C LYS A 10 31.27 12.32 1.73
N ALA A 11 32.53 12.11 1.36
CA ALA A 11 33.01 12.33 0.01
C ALA A 11 32.21 11.57 -1.09
N ALA A 12 31.75 10.34 -0.81
CA ALA A 12 30.94 9.57 -1.76
C ALA A 12 29.53 10.14 -1.91
N GLU A 13 28.87 10.44 -0.78
CA GLU A 13 27.53 11.02 -0.73
C GLU A 13 27.52 12.41 -1.40
N ARG A 14 28.56 13.22 -1.14
CA ARG A 14 28.72 14.55 -1.76
C ARG A 14 28.82 14.46 -3.28
N ARG A 15 29.57 13.50 -3.82
CA ARG A 15 29.64 13.29 -5.28
C ARG A 15 28.28 12.90 -5.87
N SER A 16 27.52 12.04 -5.18
CA SER A 16 26.16 11.65 -5.59
C SER A 16 25.23 12.86 -5.62
N TYR A 17 25.23 13.64 -4.55
CA TYR A 17 24.46 14.88 -4.43
C TYR A 17 24.82 15.90 -5.54
N GLU A 18 26.11 16.17 -5.75
CA GLU A 18 26.58 17.09 -6.78
C GLU A 18 26.27 16.61 -8.21
N ALA A 19 26.24 15.30 -8.44
CA ALA A 19 25.78 14.73 -9.71
C ALA A 19 24.27 14.99 -9.90
N ALA A 20 23.44 14.63 -8.92
CA ALA A 20 21.99 14.81 -9.01
C ALA A 20 21.60 16.29 -9.20
N ALA A 21 22.31 17.21 -8.55
CA ALA A 21 22.08 18.66 -8.69
C ALA A 21 22.46 19.21 -10.08
N ARG A 22 23.32 18.53 -10.84
CA ARG A 22 23.74 18.93 -12.20
C ARG A 22 22.95 18.23 -13.30
N ASP A 23 22.46 17.04 -13.02
CA ASP A 23 21.73 16.20 -13.98
C ASP A 23 20.36 16.81 -14.32
N PRO A 24 19.89 16.62 -15.57
CA PRO A 24 18.61 17.14 -16.00
C PRO A 24 17.47 16.56 -15.16
N VAL A 25 16.48 17.39 -14.86
CA VAL A 25 15.24 16.93 -14.22
C VAL A 25 14.45 16.11 -15.23
N THR A 26 14.46 14.79 -15.08
CA THR A 26 13.71 13.85 -15.92
C THR A 26 12.44 13.36 -15.24
N VAL A 27 12.31 13.58 -13.93
CA VAL A 27 11.16 13.19 -13.11
C VAL A 27 10.56 14.40 -12.40
N LEU A 28 9.26 14.60 -12.56
CA LEU A 28 8.46 15.47 -11.70
C LEU A 28 7.70 14.62 -10.68
N GLN A 29 8.02 14.78 -9.41
CA GLN A 29 7.35 14.13 -8.30
C GLN A 29 6.27 15.03 -7.70
N ILE A 30 5.02 14.56 -7.69
CA ILE A 30 3.89 15.25 -7.05
C ILE A 30 3.51 14.46 -5.78
N GLY A 31 4.06 14.92 -4.65
CA GLY A 31 4.01 14.20 -3.38
C GLY A 31 5.36 14.25 -2.65
N GLU A 32 5.37 14.87 -1.48
CA GLU A 32 6.54 14.97 -0.58
C GLU A 32 6.44 14.03 0.63
N GLY A 33 5.49 13.10 0.58
CA GLY A 33 5.15 12.20 1.68
C GLY A 33 6.21 11.16 2.00
N ASN A 34 6.06 10.52 3.16
CA ASN A 34 6.96 9.46 3.60
C ASN A 34 7.00 8.31 2.60
N PHE A 35 5.87 7.94 1.99
CA PHE A 35 5.82 6.79 1.09
C PHE A 35 6.79 6.93 -0.09
N LEU A 36 6.74 8.02 -0.87
CA LEU A 36 7.66 8.21 -2.00
C LEU A 36 9.12 8.30 -1.57
N ARG A 37 9.41 8.98 -0.45
CA ARG A 37 10.75 9.02 0.14
C ARG A 37 11.25 7.64 0.60
N GLY A 38 10.35 6.78 1.04
CA GLY A 38 10.68 5.41 1.43
C GLY A 38 10.59 4.43 0.28
N PHE A 39 10.25 4.87 -0.93
CA PHE A 39 9.92 3.98 -2.05
C PHE A 39 10.56 4.48 -3.33
N PHE A 40 9.91 5.37 -4.08
CA PHE A 40 10.37 5.84 -5.38
C PHE A 40 11.72 6.57 -5.30
N ASP A 41 11.86 7.53 -4.38
CA ASP A 41 13.07 8.35 -4.28
C ASP A 41 14.30 7.50 -3.94
N TRP A 42 14.11 6.51 -3.06
CA TRP A 42 15.12 5.52 -2.74
C TRP A 42 15.43 4.60 -3.92
N MET A 43 14.43 4.18 -4.70
CA MET A 43 14.68 3.38 -5.90
C MET A 43 15.50 4.14 -6.95
N ILE A 44 15.24 5.44 -7.13
CA ILE A 44 16.07 6.30 -8.00
C ILE A 44 17.51 6.37 -7.45
N GLN A 45 17.67 6.51 -6.15
CA GLN A 45 18.98 6.50 -5.49
C GLN A 45 19.75 5.19 -5.77
N GLU A 46 19.10 4.03 -5.67
CA GLU A 46 19.73 2.74 -6.02
C GLU A 46 20.11 2.66 -7.51
N CYS A 47 19.25 3.13 -8.42
CA CYS A 47 19.58 3.19 -9.86
C CYS A 47 20.81 4.06 -10.14
N ARG A 48 20.94 5.19 -9.44
CA ARG A 48 22.08 6.11 -9.57
C ARG A 48 23.38 5.50 -9.04
N LYS A 49 23.34 4.73 -7.95
CA LYS A 49 24.53 4.01 -7.43
C LYS A 49 25.08 3.00 -8.42
N GLU A 50 24.19 2.30 -9.12
CA GLU A 50 24.55 1.33 -10.16
C GLU A 50 24.95 1.99 -11.49
N GLY A 51 24.91 3.33 -11.57
CA GLY A 51 25.22 4.08 -12.79
C GLY A 51 24.20 3.84 -13.92
N LEU A 52 22.96 3.49 -13.57
CA LEU A 52 21.91 3.18 -14.53
C LEU A 52 21.01 4.37 -14.85
N PHE A 53 21.03 5.42 -14.03
CA PHE A 53 20.14 6.57 -14.17
C PHE A 53 20.89 7.90 -14.03
N ASP A 54 20.86 8.71 -15.07
CA ASP A 54 21.57 10.00 -15.15
C ASP A 54 20.58 11.20 -15.09
N GLY A 55 19.38 10.98 -14.57
CA GLY A 55 18.37 12.01 -14.36
C GLY A 55 18.19 12.39 -12.89
N SER A 56 17.53 13.52 -12.65
CA SER A 56 17.21 14.03 -11.31
C SER A 56 15.71 14.26 -11.12
N VAL A 57 15.32 14.49 -9.86
CA VAL A 57 13.92 14.66 -9.46
C VAL A 57 13.65 16.12 -9.09
N ALA A 58 12.56 16.68 -9.61
CA ALA A 58 11.92 17.87 -9.06
C ALA A 58 10.71 17.46 -8.23
N VAL A 59 10.68 17.82 -6.94
CA VAL A 59 9.59 17.46 -6.04
C VAL A 59 8.75 18.67 -5.66
N VAL A 60 7.43 18.48 -5.72
CA VAL A 60 6.43 19.48 -5.35
C VAL A 60 5.33 18.85 -4.50
N GLN A 61 4.70 19.65 -3.64
CA GLN A 61 3.58 19.17 -2.82
C GLN A 61 2.26 19.14 -3.61
N PRO A 62 1.36 18.16 -3.36
CA PRO A 62 0.12 18.01 -4.10
C PRO A 62 -1.00 18.92 -3.60
N ARG A 63 -0.86 19.50 -2.39
CA ARG A 63 -1.81 20.37 -1.69
C ARG A 63 -1.04 21.51 -0.99
N PRO A 64 -1.62 22.71 -0.82
CA PRO A 64 -0.93 23.82 -0.16
C PRO A 64 -0.40 23.49 1.25
N SER A 65 -1.11 22.64 2.00
CA SER A 65 -0.71 22.19 3.33
C SER A 65 0.57 21.35 3.38
N GLY A 66 1.09 20.89 2.24
CA GLY A 66 2.39 20.21 2.16
C GLY A 66 3.59 21.16 2.15
N LYS A 67 3.38 22.49 2.03
CA LYS A 67 4.45 23.50 1.98
C LYS A 67 5.51 23.33 3.10
N PRO A 68 5.16 23.12 4.38
CA PRO A 68 6.15 22.98 5.43
C PRO A 68 7.14 21.83 5.21
N LYS A 69 6.73 20.74 4.56
CA LYS A 69 7.60 19.60 4.24
C LYS A 69 8.54 19.91 3.08
N ILE A 70 8.04 20.60 2.05
CA ILE A 70 8.88 21.08 0.95
C ILE A 70 9.91 22.09 1.44
N ASP A 71 9.50 23.05 2.27
CA ASP A 71 10.41 24.03 2.87
C ASP A 71 11.47 23.34 3.75
N ALA A 72 11.07 22.32 4.52
CA ALA A 72 12.00 21.52 5.32
C ALA A 72 12.99 20.74 4.45
N LEU A 73 12.53 20.17 3.33
CA LEU A 73 13.38 19.45 2.37
C LEU A 73 14.38 20.39 1.69
N ALA A 74 13.92 21.56 1.25
CA ALA A 74 14.77 22.60 0.69
C ALA A 74 15.81 23.11 1.71
N ALA A 75 15.43 23.25 2.98
CA ALA A 75 16.34 23.63 4.07
C ALA A 75 17.41 22.57 4.39
N GLN A 76 17.27 21.33 3.90
CA GLN A 76 18.27 20.27 3.98
C GLN A 76 18.96 20.01 2.64
N ASP A 77 18.98 20.98 1.71
CA ASP A 77 19.52 20.80 0.36
C ASP A 77 18.87 19.64 -0.43
N GLY A 78 17.62 19.26 -0.13
CA GLY A 78 16.98 18.10 -0.76
C GLY A 78 17.44 16.75 -0.19
N LEU A 79 18.12 16.74 0.96
CA LEU A 79 18.62 15.52 1.59
C LEU A 79 17.67 15.02 2.68
N TYR A 80 17.60 13.71 2.82
CA TYR A 80 17.00 13.03 3.96
C TYR A 80 17.63 11.64 4.16
N THR A 81 17.51 11.12 5.36
CA THR A 81 18.03 9.81 5.78
C THR A 81 16.90 8.80 5.74
N LEU A 82 17.12 7.69 5.05
CA LEU A 82 16.26 6.51 5.08
C LEU A 82 16.93 5.42 5.91
N VAL A 83 16.20 4.90 6.90
CA VAL A 83 16.58 3.68 7.62
C VAL A 83 15.65 2.54 7.18
N THR A 84 16.22 1.59 6.45
CA THR A 84 15.53 0.35 6.09
C THR A 84 15.78 -0.69 7.18
N ARG A 85 14.72 -1.11 7.89
CA ARG A 85 14.84 -2.05 9.02
C ARG A 85 13.72 -3.09 9.07
N GLY A 86 14.09 -4.33 9.36
CA GLY A 86 13.14 -5.44 9.44
C GLY A 86 13.82 -6.79 9.40
N LEU A 87 13.16 -7.77 8.78
CA LEU A 87 13.72 -9.09 8.53
C LEU A 87 13.90 -9.30 7.03
N GLU A 88 15.00 -9.95 6.67
CA GLU A 88 15.21 -10.56 5.35
C GLU A 88 15.73 -11.99 5.55
N ASN A 89 15.01 -12.95 4.99
CA ASN A 89 15.30 -14.38 5.13
C ASN A 89 15.45 -14.78 6.60
N GLY A 90 14.52 -14.31 7.45
CA GLY A 90 14.51 -14.54 8.89
C GLY A 90 15.61 -13.84 9.69
N ARG A 91 16.43 -12.97 9.08
CA ARG A 91 17.53 -12.26 9.77
C ARG A 91 17.22 -10.78 9.94
N PRO A 92 17.46 -10.19 11.12
CA PRO A 92 17.38 -8.75 11.31
C PRO A 92 18.33 -8.02 10.36
N VAL A 93 17.80 -7.01 9.68
CA VAL A 93 18.56 -6.06 8.87
C VAL A 93 18.23 -4.64 9.30
N GLU A 94 19.25 -3.79 9.34
CA GLU A 94 19.14 -2.34 9.49
C GLU A 94 20.17 -1.71 8.56
N ARG A 95 19.72 -0.87 7.63
CA ARG A 95 20.56 -0.17 6.66
C ARG A 95 20.19 1.30 6.66
N THR A 96 21.19 2.17 6.76
CA THR A 96 21.01 3.61 6.78
C THR A 96 21.64 4.22 5.54
N GLU A 97 20.92 5.13 4.90
CA GLU A 97 21.39 5.85 3.73
C GLU A 97 20.86 7.28 3.69
N ILE A 98 21.69 8.20 3.21
CA ILE A 98 21.27 9.54 2.81
C ILE A 98 20.84 9.50 1.34
N VAL A 99 19.59 9.84 1.07
CA VAL A 99 19.03 9.93 -0.28
C VAL A 99 19.24 11.36 -0.81
N SER A 100 19.76 11.47 -2.03
CA SER A 100 20.18 12.74 -2.64
C SER A 100 19.75 12.86 -4.11
N VAL A 101 18.47 12.62 -4.41
CA VAL A 101 17.95 12.55 -5.80
C VAL A 101 17.27 13.83 -6.28
N PHE A 102 16.96 14.76 -5.37
CA PHE A 102 16.27 16.00 -5.70
C PHE A 102 17.24 17.06 -6.21
N ALA A 103 17.09 17.47 -7.46
CA ALA A 103 17.73 18.69 -7.97
C ALA A 103 16.91 19.94 -7.58
N GLU A 104 15.59 19.78 -7.48
CA GLU A 104 14.68 20.88 -7.14
C GLU A 104 13.61 20.41 -6.15
N ALA A 105 13.35 21.22 -5.13
CA ALA A 105 12.21 21.09 -4.23
C ALA A 105 11.58 22.48 -4.08
N PHE A 106 10.31 22.63 -4.47
CA PHE A 106 9.68 23.95 -4.50
C PHE A 106 8.17 23.89 -4.36
N ASP A 107 7.59 25.04 -3.98
CA ASP A 107 6.16 25.18 -3.75
C ASP A 107 5.46 25.57 -5.07
N PRO A 108 4.69 24.66 -5.72
CA PRO A 108 4.09 24.95 -7.01
C PRO A 108 2.95 25.96 -6.90
N TYR A 109 2.46 26.27 -5.69
CA TYR A 109 1.38 27.23 -5.49
C TYR A 109 1.90 28.67 -5.45
N SER A 110 2.99 28.90 -4.74
CA SER A 110 3.65 30.22 -4.72
C SER A 110 4.58 30.44 -5.90
N GLU A 111 5.09 29.37 -6.50
CA GLU A 111 6.03 29.40 -7.64
C GLU A 111 5.38 28.78 -8.90
N TRP A 112 4.14 29.17 -9.21
CA TRP A 112 3.37 28.58 -10.32
C TRP A 112 4.07 28.69 -11.68
N ASP A 113 4.74 29.80 -11.96
CA ASP A 113 5.54 29.95 -13.18
C ASP A 113 6.71 28.95 -13.24
N ARG A 114 7.31 28.63 -12.08
CA ARG A 114 8.36 27.62 -12.00
C ARG A 114 7.79 26.23 -12.29
N PHE A 115 6.60 25.92 -11.76
CA PHE A 115 5.89 24.69 -12.12
C PHE A 115 5.59 24.62 -13.62
N GLY A 116 5.15 25.73 -14.23
CA GLY A 116 4.96 25.87 -15.68
C GLY A 116 6.21 25.57 -16.50
N ARG A 117 7.37 26.09 -16.07
CA ARG A 117 8.66 25.82 -16.72
C ARG A 117 9.06 24.34 -16.70
N MET A 118 8.50 23.50 -15.82
CA MET A 118 8.74 22.05 -15.89
C MET A 118 8.15 21.46 -17.18
N ALA A 119 6.98 21.94 -17.61
CA ALA A 119 6.30 21.48 -18.81
C ALA A 119 7.14 21.72 -20.09
N GLU A 120 7.94 22.78 -20.07
CA GLU A 120 8.76 23.27 -21.18
C GLU A 120 10.09 22.51 -21.33
N ARG A 121 10.44 21.63 -20.38
CA ARG A 121 11.70 20.86 -20.41
C ARG A 121 11.59 19.64 -21.31
N PRO A 122 12.36 19.53 -22.41
CA PRO A 122 12.32 18.35 -23.28
C PRO A 122 12.72 17.05 -22.57
N GLU A 123 13.62 17.14 -21.59
CA GLU A 123 14.15 16.01 -20.82
C GLU A 123 13.18 15.46 -19.78
N LEU A 124 12.16 16.25 -19.38
CA LEU A 124 11.11 15.77 -18.48
C LEU A 124 10.36 14.63 -19.15
N ARG A 125 10.39 13.45 -18.52
CA ARG A 125 9.83 12.23 -19.09
C ARG A 125 8.80 11.57 -18.20
N PHE A 126 9.04 11.56 -16.89
CA PHE A 126 8.20 10.86 -15.92
C PHE A 126 7.50 11.84 -14.97
N VAL A 127 6.26 11.51 -14.60
CA VAL A 127 5.54 12.15 -13.51
C VAL A 127 5.13 11.06 -12.52
N VAL A 128 5.72 11.04 -11.33
CA VAL A 128 5.35 10.11 -10.26
C VAL A 128 4.47 10.83 -9.24
N SER A 129 3.45 10.15 -8.71
CA SER A 129 2.56 10.75 -7.73
C SER A 129 2.24 9.85 -6.55
N ASN A 130 2.08 10.45 -5.39
CA ASN A 130 1.32 9.88 -4.29
C ASN A 130 0.64 11.01 -3.53
N THR A 131 -0.61 11.24 -3.89
CA THR A 131 -1.44 12.33 -3.39
C THR A 131 -2.50 11.87 -2.39
N THR A 132 -2.42 10.59 -2.00
CA THR A 132 -3.47 9.77 -1.38
C THR A 132 -4.67 9.55 -2.30
N GLU A 133 -5.53 8.60 -1.96
CA GLU A 133 -6.74 8.27 -2.72
C GLU A 133 -7.68 9.49 -2.84
N ALA A 134 -7.74 10.32 -1.79
CA ALA A 134 -8.49 11.57 -1.79
C ALA A 134 -7.86 12.68 -2.65
N GLY A 135 -6.58 12.56 -3.01
CA GLY A 135 -5.87 13.50 -3.89
C GLY A 135 -6.02 13.15 -5.37
N LEU A 136 -6.04 11.86 -5.70
CA LEU A 136 -6.35 11.35 -7.03
C LEU A 136 -7.87 11.28 -7.23
N ALA A 137 -8.48 12.45 -7.25
CA ALA A 137 -9.91 12.62 -7.45
C ALA A 137 -10.18 13.89 -8.25
N TYR A 138 -11.13 13.81 -9.16
CA TYR A 138 -11.61 14.98 -9.90
C TYR A 138 -12.23 16.01 -8.96
N LYS A 139 -11.89 17.30 -9.14
CA LYS A 139 -12.51 18.43 -8.46
C LYS A 139 -12.81 19.54 -9.47
N PRO A 140 -14.07 20.01 -9.62
CA PRO A 140 -14.35 21.14 -10.48
C PRO A 140 -13.49 22.35 -10.09
N GLU A 141 -12.72 22.87 -11.04
CA GLU A 141 -11.92 24.07 -10.88
C GLU A 141 -11.75 24.78 -12.23
N GLU A 142 -11.77 26.11 -12.21
CA GLU A 142 -11.67 26.94 -13.41
C GLU A 142 -10.20 27.15 -13.80
N LEU A 143 -9.92 27.15 -15.10
CA LEU A 143 -8.62 27.57 -15.62
C LEU A 143 -8.56 29.10 -15.69
N LYS A 144 -7.80 29.72 -14.78
CA LYS A 144 -7.54 31.17 -14.75
C LYS A 144 -6.06 31.44 -14.97
N GLU A 145 -5.77 32.33 -15.92
CA GLU A 145 -4.39 32.70 -16.24
C GLU A 145 -3.70 33.29 -15.00
N GLY A 146 -2.51 32.77 -14.70
CA GLY A 146 -1.71 33.19 -13.54
C GLY A 146 -2.15 32.62 -12.18
N GLU A 147 -3.28 31.92 -12.09
CA GLU A 147 -3.73 31.29 -10.84
C GLU A 147 -3.29 29.81 -10.77
N PRO A 148 -2.78 29.34 -9.60
CA PRO A 148 -2.36 27.97 -9.45
C PRO A 148 -3.56 27.01 -9.35
N ILE A 149 -3.51 25.95 -10.17
CA ILE A 149 -4.48 24.86 -10.14
C ILE A 149 -4.31 24.04 -8.84
N GLN A 150 -5.42 23.73 -8.17
CA GLN A 150 -5.42 23.22 -6.81
C GLN A 150 -5.30 21.70 -6.75
N SER A 151 -6.14 20.98 -7.52
CA SER A 151 -6.14 19.52 -7.48
C SER A 151 -4.90 18.94 -8.17
N PHE A 152 -4.55 17.70 -7.85
CA PHE A 152 -3.47 17.02 -8.57
C PHE A 152 -3.86 16.72 -10.03
N PRO A 153 -5.02 16.10 -10.32
CA PRO A 153 -5.39 15.82 -11.70
C PRO A 153 -5.53 17.08 -12.55
N GLY A 154 -6.00 18.19 -11.98
CA GLY A 154 -6.01 19.50 -12.65
C GLY A 154 -4.59 19.98 -12.97
N LYS A 155 -3.67 19.92 -12.00
CA LYS A 155 -2.26 20.29 -12.25
C LYS A 155 -1.63 19.45 -13.36
N ALA A 156 -1.97 18.15 -13.43
CA ALA A 156 -1.52 17.28 -14.51
C ALA A 156 -2.07 17.71 -15.89
N ALA A 157 -3.37 18.01 -15.98
CA ALA A 157 -3.99 18.52 -17.22
C ALA A 157 -3.35 19.85 -17.66
N TRP A 158 -3.13 20.76 -16.72
CA TRP A 158 -2.49 22.05 -16.98
C TRP A 158 -1.04 21.89 -17.43
N LEU A 159 -0.25 21.06 -16.74
CA LEU A 159 1.14 20.76 -17.11
C LEU A 159 1.21 20.21 -18.54
N LEU A 160 0.33 19.28 -18.88
CA LEU A 160 0.23 18.70 -20.21
C LEU A 160 -0.13 19.73 -21.27
N TYR A 161 -1.10 20.61 -20.99
CA TYR A 161 -1.49 21.66 -21.92
C TYR A 161 -0.36 22.67 -22.16
N ARG A 162 0.33 23.09 -21.09
CA ARG A 162 1.51 23.95 -21.19
C ARG A 162 2.62 23.30 -22.02
N ARG A 163 2.87 22.00 -21.81
CA ARG A 163 3.86 21.23 -22.58
C ARG A 163 3.51 21.16 -24.05
N TYR A 164 2.25 20.84 -24.36
CA TYR A 164 1.74 20.80 -25.73
C TYR A 164 1.97 22.12 -26.44
N LEU A 165 1.65 23.26 -25.80
CA LEU A 165 1.87 24.57 -26.40
C LEU A 165 3.36 24.90 -26.59
N ALA A 166 4.19 24.60 -25.59
CA ALA A 166 5.59 24.97 -25.58
C ALA A 166 6.46 24.13 -26.54
N LEU A 167 6.12 22.85 -26.74
CA LEU A 167 6.96 21.89 -27.46
C LEU A 167 6.42 21.48 -28.83
N GLY A 168 5.55 22.29 -29.44
CA GLY A 168 5.16 22.11 -30.84
C GLY A 168 3.90 21.28 -31.08
N GLY A 169 2.99 21.23 -30.11
CA GLY A 169 1.67 20.65 -30.27
C GLY A 169 1.69 19.13 -30.42
N MET A 170 1.12 18.61 -31.51
CA MET A 170 0.99 17.17 -31.76
C MET A 170 2.34 16.43 -31.79
N GLU A 171 3.42 17.10 -32.17
CA GLU A 171 4.78 16.55 -32.23
C GLU A 171 5.50 16.61 -30.87
N ALA A 172 4.91 17.26 -29.86
CA ALA A 172 5.50 17.35 -28.53
C ALA A 172 5.67 15.94 -27.93
N PRO A 173 6.83 15.60 -27.34
CA PRO A 173 6.99 14.34 -26.63
C PRO A 173 6.08 14.33 -25.40
N GLY A 174 5.24 13.30 -25.24
CA GLY A 174 4.40 13.18 -24.05
C GLY A 174 5.15 12.63 -22.83
N LEU A 175 4.43 12.61 -21.71
CA LEU A 175 4.91 12.19 -20.40
C LEU A 175 4.37 10.80 -20.03
N ILE A 176 5.09 10.12 -19.15
CA ILE A 176 4.68 8.86 -18.53
C ILE A 176 4.30 9.15 -17.07
N PHE A 177 3.01 9.04 -16.77
CA PHE A 177 2.48 9.14 -15.42
C PHE A 177 2.54 7.79 -14.72
N LEU A 178 3.08 7.81 -13.50
CA LEU A 178 3.27 6.69 -12.60
C LEU A 178 2.56 6.98 -11.26
N PRO A 179 1.22 6.90 -11.20
CA PRO A 179 0.50 7.03 -9.93
C PRO A 179 0.83 5.87 -8.99
N CYS A 180 1.16 6.20 -7.74
CA CYS A 180 1.41 5.27 -6.65
C CYS A 180 0.31 5.31 -5.58
N GLU A 181 -0.82 5.96 -5.86
CA GLU A 181 -2.01 5.92 -5.02
C GLU A 181 -2.57 4.49 -4.93
N LEU A 182 -3.11 4.11 -3.75
CA LEU A 182 -3.68 2.79 -3.50
C LEU A 182 -5.12 2.67 -4.06
N LEU A 183 -5.28 3.01 -5.33
CA LEU A 183 -6.51 2.88 -6.10
C LEU A 183 -6.31 1.85 -7.20
N GLU A 184 -7.31 0.99 -7.40
CA GLU A 184 -7.37 0.15 -8.59
C GLU A 184 -7.61 1.04 -9.82
N GLY A 185 -6.90 0.79 -10.92
CA GLY A 185 -6.98 1.64 -12.10
C GLY A 185 -6.49 3.08 -11.86
N ASN A 186 -5.50 3.29 -10.99
CA ASN A 186 -4.99 4.62 -10.64
C ASN A 186 -4.49 5.44 -11.86
N GLY A 187 -3.86 4.81 -12.84
CA GLY A 187 -3.52 5.43 -14.13
C GLY A 187 -4.76 5.84 -14.92
N ASP A 188 -5.72 4.93 -15.05
CA ASP A 188 -6.98 5.17 -15.76
C ASP A 188 -7.79 6.30 -15.11
N GLU A 189 -7.85 6.35 -13.78
CA GLU A 189 -8.55 7.40 -13.04
C GLU A 189 -7.90 8.77 -13.24
N LEU A 190 -6.56 8.85 -13.25
CA LEU A 190 -5.85 10.09 -13.57
C LEU A 190 -6.17 10.53 -15.00
N LYS A 191 -6.08 9.61 -15.98
CA LYS A 191 -6.40 9.89 -17.38
C LYS A 191 -7.83 10.39 -17.54
N ARG A 192 -8.80 9.73 -16.88
CA ARG A 192 -10.21 10.12 -16.87
C ARG A 192 -10.40 11.54 -16.33
N CYS A 193 -9.72 11.89 -15.25
CA CYS A 193 -9.77 13.24 -14.70
C CYS A 193 -9.16 14.27 -15.65
N VAL A 194 -7.99 13.99 -16.24
CA VAL A 194 -7.32 14.89 -17.20
C VAL A 194 -8.18 15.15 -18.43
N LEU A 195 -8.78 14.11 -19.01
CA LEU A 195 -9.67 14.26 -20.17
C LEU A 195 -10.93 15.06 -19.81
N ARG A 196 -11.45 14.91 -18.60
CA ARG A 196 -12.56 15.73 -18.11
C ARG A 196 -12.19 17.22 -18.02
N TYR A 197 -10.98 17.57 -17.57
CA TYR A 197 -10.52 18.95 -17.61
C TYR A 197 -10.33 19.49 -19.04
N CYS A 198 -10.03 18.63 -20.02
CA CYS A 198 -10.02 19.08 -21.42
C CYS A 198 -11.40 19.59 -21.85
N ASP A 199 -12.46 18.90 -21.43
CA ASP A 199 -13.84 19.30 -21.71
C ASP A 199 -14.23 20.56 -20.93
N ASP A 200 -14.01 20.56 -19.60
CA ASP A 200 -14.42 21.64 -18.70
C ASP A 200 -13.69 22.96 -18.98
N TRP A 201 -12.44 22.92 -19.45
CA TRP A 201 -11.66 24.10 -19.82
C TRP A 201 -11.74 24.44 -21.32
N ALA A 202 -12.56 23.70 -22.08
CA ALA A 202 -12.71 23.86 -23.53
C ALA A 202 -11.36 23.85 -24.29
N LEU A 203 -10.46 22.94 -23.91
CA LEU A 203 -9.16 22.81 -24.56
C LEU A 203 -9.31 22.25 -26.00
N PRO A 204 -8.38 22.55 -26.92
CA PRO A 204 -8.48 22.11 -28.30
C PRO A 204 -8.58 20.57 -28.44
N GLU A 205 -9.39 20.10 -29.37
CA GLU A 205 -9.53 18.66 -29.65
C GLU A 205 -8.18 18.01 -30.04
N ASP A 206 -7.30 18.75 -30.70
CA ASP A 206 -5.94 18.30 -31.03
C ASP A 206 -5.12 18.01 -29.77
N PHE A 207 -5.25 18.85 -28.72
CA PHE A 207 -4.63 18.59 -27.42
C PHE A 207 -5.21 17.32 -26.78
N ARG A 208 -6.54 17.14 -26.81
CA ARG A 208 -7.19 15.93 -26.29
C ARG A 208 -6.63 14.66 -26.96
N ARG A 209 -6.51 14.67 -28.29
CA ARG A 209 -5.90 13.55 -29.04
C ARG A 209 -4.43 13.35 -28.69
N TRP A 210 -3.68 14.41 -28.44
CA TRP A 210 -2.28 14.32 -28.00
C TRP A 210 -2.17 13.71 -26.59
N VAL A 211 -3.05 14.08 -25.66
CA VAL A 211 -3.14 13.43 -24.33
C VAL A 211 -3.38 11.93 -24.48
N GLU A 212 -4.29 11.52 -25.35
CA GLU A 212 -4.62 10.10 -25.54
C GLU A 212 -3.52 9.29 -26.23
N LYS A 213 -2.76 9.89 -27.15
CA LYS A 213 -1.81 9.18 -28.02
C LYS A 213 -0.35 9.28 -27.61
N SER A 214 0.07 10.43 -27.09
CA SER A 214 1.47 10.72 -26.83
C SER A 214 1.85 10.55 -25.36
N ASN A 215 0.86 10.49 -24.46
CA ASN A 215 1.06 10.37 -23.02
C ASN A 215 0.61 9.00 -22.52
N ARG A 216 1.24 8.54 -21.45
CA ARG A 216 0.97 7.24 -20.83
C ARG A 216 0.53 7.46 -19.39
N PHE A 217 -0.55 6.79 -18.98
CA PHE A 217 -1.02 6.81 -17.60
C PHE A 217 -1.02 5.36 -17.12
N LEU A 218 0.04 4.97 -16.42
CA LEU A 218 0.29 3.56 -16.14
C LEU A 218 -0.38 3.17 -14.82
N ASN A 219 -1.24 2.15 -14.89
CA ASN A 219 -1.77 1.54 -13.67
C ASN A 219 -0.63 0.86 -12.92
N SER A 220 -0.64 0.94 -11.59
CA SER A 220 0.38 0.28 -10.79
C SER A 220 -0.12 -0.24 -9.45
N LEU A 221 0.55 -1.28 -8.95
CA LEU A 221 0.41 -1.81 -7.61
C LEU A 221 1.71 -1.62 -6.85
N VAL A 222 1.65 -0.87 -5.75
CA VAL A 222 2.78 -0.66 -4.84
C VAL A 222 2.58 -1.40 -3.52
N ASP A 223 3.67 -1.88 -2.92
CA ASP A 223 3.66 -2.49 -1.58
C ASP A 223 5.02 -2.32 -0.89
N ARG A 224 5.05 -1.45 0.12
CA ARG A 224 6.13 -1.31 1.09
C ARG A 224 5.56 -0.62 2.33
N ILE A 225 5.84 -1.14 3.51
CA ILE A 225 5.53 -0.45 4.76
C ILE A 225 6.58 0.64 4.99
N VAL A 226 6.11 1.88 5.05
CA VAL A 226 6.90 3.05 5.37
C VAL A 226 6.32 3.70 6.62
N THR A 227 7.04 3.59 7.73
CA THR A 227 6.60 4.05 9.06
C THR A 227 6.86 5.53 9.31
N GLY A 228 7.74 6.16 8.53
CA GLY A 228 8.06 7.58 8.73
C GLY A 228 9.10 7.82 9.81
N TYR A 229 8.96 8.92 10.53
CA TYR A 229 9.90 9.35 11.55
C TYR A 229 9.87 8.43 12.78
N ALA A 230 11.02 7.83 13.12
CA ALA A 230 11.15 6.93 14.27
C ALA A 230 11.51 7.70 15.54
N ALA A 231 10.51 8.30 16.18
CA ALA A 231 10.70 9.14 17.37
C ALA A 231 11.37 8.40 18.55
N ASP A 232 11.24 7.07 18.62
CA ASP A 232 11.84 6.21 19.63
C ASP A 232 13.36 6.04 19.49
N ARG A 233 13.91 6.30 18.29
CA ARG A 233 15.32 6.03 17.95
C ARG A 233 16.06 7.22 17.36
N ALA A 234 15.35 8.25 16.92
CA ALA A 234 15.92 9.40 16.22
C ALA A 234 17.09 10.04 16.98
N ASP A 235 16.94 10.31 18.29
CA ASP A 235 17.98 10.98 19.08
C ASP A 235 19.25 10.12 19.29
N GLU A 236 19.12 8.79 19.29
CA GLU A 236 20.26 7.86 19.31
C GLU A 236 20.99 7.91 17.97
N TRP A 237 20.25 7.81 16.88
CA TRP A 237 20.79 7.86 15.54
C TRP A 237 21.45 9.21 15.22
N PHE A 238 20.85 10.33 15.60
CA PHE A 238 21.46 11.65 15.37
C PHE A 238 22.79 11.81 16.11
N ARG A 239 22.92 11.23 17.32
CA ARG A 239 24.19 11.17 18.05
C ARG A 239 25.24 10.33 17.31
N GLU A 240 24.83 9.21 16.73
CA GLU A 240 25.71 8.33 15.96
C GLU A 240 26.15 8.95 14.63
N TRP A 241 25.22 9.59 13.91
CA TRP A 241 25.46 10.16 12.59
C TRP A 241 26.16 11.54 12.66
N GLY A 242 26.03 12.23 13.79
CA GLY A 242 26.59 13.57 14.00
C GLY A 242 25.73 14.71 13.44
N TYR A 243 24.52 14.41 12.95
CA TYR A 243 23.56 15.39 12.42
C TYR A 243 22.13 15.05 12.83
N GLU A 244 21.28 16.08 12.88
CA GLU A 244 19.83 15.94 13.07
C GLU A 244 19.11 15.95 11.72
N ASP A 245 18.13 15.07 11.55
CA ASP A 245 17.34 14.97 10.33
C ASP A 245 15.82 14.91 10.64
N PRO A 246 15.12 16.05 10.72
CA PRO A 246 13.66 16.11 10.84
C PRO A 246 12.90 15.40 9.70
N LEU A 247 13.56 15.04 8.60
CA LEU A 247 12.97 14.31 7.48
C LEU A 247 13.33 12.83 7.47
N LEU A 248 14.00 12.33 8.53
CA LEU A 248 14.26 10.92 8.76
C LEU A 248 13.01 10.10 8.45
N ASN A 249 13.22 9.09 7.62
CA ASN A 249 12.19 8.17 7.21
C ASN A 249 12.63 6.73 7.52
N THR A 250 11.66 5.88 7.83
CA THR A 250 11.91 4.47 8.11
C THR A 250 10.98 3.60 7.27
N ALA A 251 11.51 2.51 6.75
CA ALA A 251 10.76 1.57 5.93
C ALA A 251 11.20 0.13 6.20
N GLU A 252 10.32 -0.81 5.90
CA GLU A 252 10.70 -2.23 5.88
C GLU A 252 11.58 -2.55 4.66
N PRO A 253 12.31 -3.68 4.66
CA PRO A 253 13.16 -4.06 3.53
C PRO A 253 12.38 -4.56 2.31
N TYR A 254 11.28 -5.28 2.56
CA TYR A 254 10.39 -5.72 1.48
C TYR A 254 9.81 -4.52 0.73
N HIS A 255 9.84 -4.58 -0.59
CA HIS A 255 9.19 -3.63 -1.48
C HIS A 255 8.68 -4.38 -2.70
N LEU A 256 7.67 -3.83 -3.39
CA LEU A 256 7.17 -4.30 -4.66
C LEU A 256 6.57 -3.13 -5.43
N TRP A 257 6.91 -3.02 -6.72
CA TRP A 257 6.19 -2.18 -7.68
C TRP A 257 5.86 -2.97 -8.94
N ALA A 258 4.59 -3.34 -9.14
CA ALA A 258 4.14 -3.88 -10.42
C ALA A 258 3.49 -2.75 -11.23
N ILE A 259 3.94 -2.55 -12.47
CA ILE A 259 3.51 -1.46 -13.34
C ILE A 259 2.94 -2.07 -14.63
N GLU A 260 1.72 -1.69 -14.98
CA GLU A 260 1.07 -2.16 -16.20
C GLU A 260 1.65 -1.45 -17.44
N ALA A 261 2.67 -2.06 -18.04
CA ALA A 261 3.43 -1.50 -19.15
C ALA A 261 4.30 -2.58 -19.83
N GLU A 262 4.86 -2.24 -20.98
CA GLU A 262 5.80 -3.11 -21.69
C GLU A 262 7.17 -3.11 -20.98
N PRO A 263 7.88 -4.27 -20.92
CA PRO A 263 9.17 -4.39 -20.23
C PRO A 263 10.28 -3.48 -20.75
N GLU A 264 10.18 -3.00 -21.99
CA GLU A 264 11.15 -2.11 -22.63
C GLU A 264 11.25 -0.74 -21.91
N LEU A 265 10.23 -0.34 -21.13
CA LEU A 265 10.31 0.88 -20.32
C LEU A 265 11.38 0.81 -19.22
N ASP A 266 11.86 -0.38 -18.85
CA ASP A 266 13.01 -0.50 -17.95
C ASP A 266 14.31 0.02 -18.58
N ALA A 267 14.35 0.27 -19.90
CA ALA A 267 15.48 0.96 -20.51
C ALA A 267 15.47 2.47 -20.19
N GLU A 268 14.31 3.07 -19.96
CA GLU A 268 14.16 4.49 -19.63
C GLU A 268 14.12 4.75 -18.12
N LEU A 269 13.55 3.83 -17.34
CA LEU A 269 13.47 3.88 -15.87
C LEU A 269 13.93 2.52 -15.29
N PRO A 270 15.25 2.29 -15.13
CA PRO A 270 15.87 0.98 -14.95
C PRO A 270 15.80 0.44 -13.52
N LEU A 271 14.60 0.43 -12.94
CA LEU A 271 14.37 -0.02 -11.56
C LEU A 271 14.56 -1.53 -11.44
N GLN A 272 14.05 -2.30 -12.41
CA GLN A 272 14.20 -3.75 -12.39
C GLN A 272 15.66 -4.16 -12.67
N ARG A 273 16.31 -3.51 -13.64
CA ARG A 273 17.76 -3.68 -13.90
C ARG A 273 18.67 -3.30 -12.73
N ALA A 274 18.24 -2.39 -11.87
CA ALA A 274 18.93 -2.06 -10.62
C ALA A 274 18.76 -3.14 -9.53
N GLY A 275 18.07 -4.27 -9.83
CA GLY A 275 17.87 -5.37 -8.89
C GLY A 275 16.74 -5.14 -7.90
N LEU A 276 15.94 -4.09 -8.08
CA LEU A 276 14.78 -3.81 -7.25
C LEU A 276 13.61 -4.74 -7.62
N ASN A 277 12.73 -4.99 -6.67
CA ASN A 277 11.52 -5.79 -6.87
C ASN A 277 10.45 -4.98 -7.64
N VAL A 278 10.77 -4.62 -8.87
CA VAL A 278 9.92 -3.89 -9.81
C VAL A 278 9.63 -4.79 -11.01
N HIS A 279 8.37 -4.81 -11.43
CA HIS A 279 7.91 -5.64 -12.53
C HIS A 279 7.11 -4.81 -13.51
N TRP A 280 7.62 -4.72 -14.73
CA TRP A 280 6.85 -4.27 -15.88
C TRP A 280 6.01 -5.45 -16.40
N THR A 281 4.68 -5.34 -16.32
CA THR A 281 3.75 -6.43 -16.62
C THR A 281 2.64 -5.95 -17.54
N ARG A 282 2.05 -6.87 -18.32
CA ARG A 282 0.85 -6.57 -19.11
C ARG A 282 -0.46 -6.73 -18.32
N ASP A 283 -0.37 -7.23 -17.09
CA ASP A 283 -1.51 -7.54 -16.25
C ASP A 283 -1.14 -7.47 -14.76
N LEU A 284 -1.86 -6.66 -13.99
CA LEU A 284 -1.68 -6.51 -12.55
C LEU A 284 -2.45 -7.55 -11.73
N ARG A 285 -3.44 -8.23 -12.32
CA ARG A 285 -4.34 -9.15 -11.60
C ARG A 285 -3.58 -10.26 -10.85
N PRO A 286 -2.53 -10.90 -11.39
CA PRO A 286 -1.75 -11.89 -10.65
C PRO A 286 -1.12 -11.34 -9.36
N TYR A 287 -0.55 -10.13 -9.42
CA TYR A 287 0.09 -9.48 -8.27
C TYR A 287 -0.93 -9.08 -7.21
N GLN A 288 -2.07 -8.52 -7.65
CA GLN A 288 -3.19 -8.17 -6.78
C GLN A 288 -3.76 -9.42 -6.11
N GLN A 289 -4.03 -10.47 -6.86
CA GLN A 289 -4.57 -11.73 -6.35
C GLN A 289 -3.60 -12.36 -5.34
N ARG A 290 -2.31 -12.45 -5.65
CA ARG A 290 -1.29 -12.94 -4.72
C ARG A 290 -1.27 -12.15 -3.40
N LYS A 291 -1.27 -10.80 -3.46
CA LYS A 291 -1.32 -9.94 -2.25
C LYS A 291 -2.62 -10.13 -1.45
N VAL A 292 -3.77 -10.15 -2.13
CA VAL A 292 -5.09 -10.33 -1.51
C VAL A 292 -5.23 -11.68 -0.83
N ARG A 293 -4.70 -12.74 -1.45
CA ARG A 293 -4.87 -14.12 -1.00
C ARG A 293 -3.85 -14.53 0.04
N ILE A 294 -2.58 -14.16 -0.14
CA ILE A 294 -1.50 -14.60 0.75
C ILE A 294 -1.33 -13.61 1.91
N LEU A 295 -0.93 -12.37 1.65
CA LEU A 295 -0.67 -11.39 2.71
C LEU A 295 -1.96 -11.03 3.46
N ASN A 296 -2.95 -10.54 2.71
CA ASN A 296 -4.21 -10.11 3.30
C ASN A 296 -5.03 -11.31 3.83
N GLY A 297 -4.95 -12.45 3.16
CA GLY A 297 -5.57 -13.69 3.62
C GLY A 297 -4.95 -14.22 4.91
N ALA A 298 -3.63 -14.20 5.07
CA ALA A 298 -2.97 -14.60 6.32
C ALA A 298 -3.36 -13.73 7.51
N HIS A 299 -3.43 -12.40 7.32
CA HIS A 299 -3.99 -11.49 8.34
C HIS A 299 -5.43 -11.88 8.70
N THR A 300 -6.29 -12.03 7.71
CA THR A 300 -7.70 -12.38 7.94
C THR A 300 -7.86 -13.78 8.56
N LEU A 301 -6.98 -14.71 8.21
CA LEU A 301 -6.93 -16.06 8.76
C LEU A 301 -6.70 -16.05 10.28
N MET A 302 -5.70 -15.28 10.72
CA MET A 302 -5.21 -15.29 12.11
C MET A 302 -6.02 -14.40 13.05
N THR A 303 -6.47 -13.24 12.56
CA THR A 303 -6.83 -12.12 13.44
C THR A 303 -7.96 -12.44 14.43
N PRO A 304 -9.11 -13.01 14.02
CA PRO A 304 -10.19 -13.29 14.95
C PRO A 304 -9.77 -14.27 16.06
N ILE A 305 -9.05 -15.33 15.71
CA ILE A 305 -8.63 -16.35 16.68
C ILE A 305 -7.57 -15.81 17.63
N ALA A 306 -6.58 -15.06 17.12
CA ALA A 306 -5.54 -14.47 17.94
C ALA A 306 -6.11 -13.46 18.95
N LEU A 307 -7.07 -12.61 18.52
CA LEU A 307 -7.77 -11.69 19.43
C LEU A 307 -8.59 -12.42 20.48
N LEU A 308 -9.26 -13.52 20.12
CA LEU A 308 -9.98 -14.35 21.09
C LEU A 308 -9.06 -14.95 22.17
N HIS A 309 -7.76 -15.09 21.89
CA HIS A 309 -6.75 -15.54 22.85
C HIS A 309 -5.98 -14.38 23.52
N GLY A 310 -6.43 -13.13 23.39
CA GLY A 310 -5.81 -11.98 24.03
C GLY A 310 -4.50 -11.51 23.39
N ILE A 311 -4.17 -12.00 22.19
CA ILE A 311 -2.97 -11.55 21.46
C ILE A 311 -3.23 -10.17 20.86
N THR A 312 -2.26 -9.26 21.03
CA THR A 312 -2.43 -7.86 20.62
C THR A 312 -1.83 -7.57 19.26
N TYR A 313 -0.63 -8.11 18.99
CA TYR A 313 0.12 -7.78 17.78
C TYR A 313 0.28 -8.98 16.84
N VAL A 314 0.39 -8.70 15.54
CA VAL A 314 0.66 -9.74 14.50
C VAL A 314 1.93 -10.52 14.82
N ARG A 315 3.00 -9.84 15.24
CA ARG A 315 4.27 -10.48 15.61
C ARG A 315 4.07 -11.52 16.71
N GLU A 316 3.33 -11.18 17.77
CA GLU A 316 3.04 -12.10 18.87
C GLU A 316 2.29 -13.34 18.39
N ALA A 317 1.33 -13.18 17.46
CA ALA A 317 0.63 -14.32 16.86
C ALA A 317 1.57 -15.21 16.04
N MET A 318 2.50 -14.61 15.28
CA MET A 318 3.46 -15.36 14.47
C MET A 318 4.55 -16.05 15.30
N GLU A 319 4.96 -15.46 16.43
CA GLU A 319 5.93 -16.03 17.37
C GLU A 319 5.30 -17.11 18.27
N HIS A 320 3.97 -17.10 18.43
CA HIS A 320 3.28 -18.02 19.32
C HIS A 320 3.41 -19.48 18.84
N PRO A 321 3.80 -20.44 19.72
CA PRO A 321 4.09 -21.83 19.35
C PRO A 321 2.95 -22.58 18.65
N ARG A 322 1.70 -22.15 18.84
CA ARG A 322 0.52 -22.74 18.18
C ARG A 322 -0.05 -21.89 17.04
N PHE A 323 0.04 -20.56 17.12
CA PHE A 323 -0.57 -19.70 16.09
C PHE A 323 0.34 -19.51 14.90
N GLY A 324 1.65 -19.39 15.11
CA GLY A 324 2.63 -19.33 14.01
C GLY A 324 2.48 -20.50 13.04
N PRO A 325 2.51 -21.77 13.52
CA PRO A 325 2.25 -22.93 12.67
C PRO A 325 0.86 -22.92 12.02
N PHE A 326 -0.20 -22.60 12.75
CA PHE A 326 -1.55 -22.47 12.19
C PHE A 326 -1.61 -21.52 10.99
N VAL A 327 -0.98 -20.34 11.10
CA VAL A 327 -0.97 -19.35 10.00
C VAL A 327 -0.15 -19.86 8.83
N ARG A 328 1.06 -20.37 9.09
CA ARG A 328 1.95 -20.88 8.03
C ARG A 328 1.29 -22.02 7.26
N GLU A 329 0.82 -23.02 7.97
CA GLU A 329 0.18 -24.19 7.37
C GLU A 329 -1.13 -23.82 6.67
N GLY A 330 -1.94 -22.92 7.24
CA GLY A 330 -3.18 -22.46 6.58
C GLY A 330 -2.87 -21.74 5.26
N VAL A 331 -1.80 -20.95 5.21
CA VAL A 331 -1.36 -20.32 3.97
C VAL A 331 -0.78 -21.35 3.00
N GLU A 332 0.24 -22.10 3.41
CA GLU A 332 1.03 -22.99 2.56
C GLU A 332 0.26 -24.23 2.07
N GLN A 333 -0.61 -24.80 2.91
CA GLN A 333 -1.31 -26.06 2.62
C GLN A 333 -2.76 -25.87 2.19
N GLU A 334 -3.37 -24.71 2.48
CA GLU A 334 -4.81 -24.50 2.22
C GLU A 334 -5.11 -23.28 1.33
N ILE A 335 -4.38 -22.17 1.47
CA ILE A 335 -4.58 -21.01 0.59
C ILE A 335 -3.81 -21.18 -0.72
N VAL A 336 -2.51 -21.49 -0.68
CA VAL A 336 -1.64 -21.61 -1.86
C VAL A 336 -2.22 -22.58 -2.91
N PRO A 337 -2.64 -23.81 -2.54
CA PRO A 337 -3.21 -24.74 -3.53
C PRO A 337 -4.51 -24.27 -4.19
N ALA A 338 -5.24 -23.36 -3.53
CA ALA A 338 -6.51 -22.82 -4.01
C ALA A 338 -6.36 -21.53 -4.83
N VAL A 339 -5.14 -21.05 -5.08
CA VAL A 339 -4.87 -19.86 -5.89
C VAL A 339 -4.34 -20.31 -7.25
N PRO A 340 -4.92 -19.87 -8.38
CA PRO A 340 -4.53 -20.31 -9.73
C PRO A 340 -3.26 -19.59 -10.21
N LEU A 341 -2.17 -19.67 -9.45
CA LEU A 341 -0.85 -19.10 -9.75
C LEU A 341 0.25 -20.12 -9.41
N PRO A 342 1.47 -19.99 -9.95
CA PRO A 342 2.57 -20.92 -9.67
C PRO A 342 2.85 -21.03 -8.16
N ALA A 343 2.82 -22.27 -7.64
CA ALA A 343 2.89 -22.52 -6.20
C ALA A 343 4.24 -22.10 -5.59
N ASP A 344 5.33 -22.27 -6.32
CA ASP A 344 6.67 -21.85 -5.92
C ASP A 344 6.77 -20.32 -5.76
N GLU A 345 6.17 -19.54 -6.67
CA GLU A 345 6.08 -18.09 -6.55
C GLU A 345 5.24 -17.65 -5.35
N LEU A 346 4.11 -18.34 -5.10
CA LEU A 346 3.25 -18.05 -3.97
C LEU A 346 3.91 -18.39 -2.63
N LEU A 347 4.65 -19.51 -2.55
CA LEU A 347 5.39 -19.91 -1.36
C LEU A 347 6.56 -18.97 -1.08
N ALA A 348 7.29 -18.55 -2.11
CA ALA A 348 8.34 -17.54 -1.98
C ALA A 348 7.77 -16.23 -1.44
N TYR A 349 6.64 -15.77 -1.99
CA TYR A 349 5.95 -14.59 -1.49
C TYR A 349 5.44 -14.78 -0.05
N ALA A 350 4.88 -15.93 0.30
CA ALA A 350 4.46 -16.24 1.67
C ALA A 350 5.64 -16.14 2.66
N GLY A 351 6.83 -16.63 2.27
CA GLY A 351 8.08 -16.45 3.01
C GLY A 351 8.35 -14.98 3.34
N THR A 352 8.27 -14.09 2.35
CA THR A 352 8.42 -12.64 2.57
C THR A 352 7.33 -12.08 3.47
N VAL A 353 6.09 -12.55 3.36
CA VAL A 353 4.98 -12.11 4.24
C VAL A 353 5.27 -12.47 5.69
N TYR A 354 5.83 -13.64 5.95
CA TYR A 354 6.18 -14.06 7.32
C TYR A 354 7.28 -13.20 7.94
N ASP A 355 8.32 -12.87 7.17
CA ASP A 355 9.37 -11.95 7.61
C ASP A 355 8.79 -10.57 7.97
N ARG A 356 7.85 -10.06 7.16
CA ARG A 356 7.17 -8.79 7.43
C ARG A 356 6.31 -8.84 8.69
N PHE A 357 5.60 -9.95 8.91
CA PHE A 357 4.78 -10.13 10.11
C PHE A 357 5.60 -10.28 11.39
N LEU A 358 6.81 -10.84 11.27
CA LEU A 358 7.77 -10.98 12.36
C LEU A 358 8.67 -9.75 12.56
N ASN A 359 8.50 -8.70 11.74
CA ASN A 359 9.35 -7.51 11.80
C ASN A 359 9.31 -6.88 13.21
N PRO A 360 10.43 -6.86 13.95
CA PRO A 360 10.42 -6.45 15.35
C PRO A 360 10.25 -4.94 15.55
N TYR A 361 10.35 -4.17 14.48
CA TYR A 361 10.23 -2.71 14.48
C TYR A 361 8.82 -2.23 14.14
N LEU A 362 7.87 -3.15 13.89
CA LEU A 362 6.50 -2.85 13.53
C LEU A 362 5.51 -3.36 14.58
N ASN A 363 4.64 -2.48 15.04
CA ASN A 363 3.58 -2.80 16.01
C ASN A 363 2.21 -2.88 15.30
N HIS A 364 1.98 -3.94 14.53
CA HIS A 364 0.71 -4.16 13.84
C HIS A 364 -0.34 -4.71 14.79
N ARG A 365 -1.28 -3.86 15.23
CA ARG A 365 -2.36 -4.29 16.12
C ARG A 365 -3.39 -5.13 15.37
N LEU A 366 -3.69 -6.30 15.92
CA LEU A 366 -4.74 -7.17 15.39
C LEU A 366 -6.12 -6.51 15.44
N SER A 367 -6.37 -5.62 16.41
CA SER A 367 -7.62 -4.85 16.51
C SER A 367 -7.87 -3.96 15.29
N ASP A 368 -6.82 -3.38 14.72
CA ASP A 368 -6.93 -2.49 13.56
C ASP A 368 -7.19 -3.34 12.29
N ILE A 369 -6.56 -4.52 12.24
CA ILE A 369 -6.78 -5.51 11.18
C ILE A 369 -8.20 -6.10 11.25
N ALA A 370 -8.77 -6.25 12.45
CA ALA A 370 -10.10 -6.82 12.68
C ALA A 370 -11.25 -5.94 12.21
N MET A 371 -11.03 -4.65 11.97
CA MET A 371 -12.08 -3.75 11.48
C MET A 371 -12.62 -4.27 10.13
N ASN A 372 -13.94 -4.35 9.97
CA ASN A 372 -14.61 -4.86 8.75
C ASN A 372 -14.20 -6.31 8.39
N SER A 373 -14.04 -7.20 9.38
CA SER A 373 -13.56 -8.57 9.15
C SER A 373 -14.48 -9.42 8.29
N LEU A 374 -15.80 -9.16 8.27
CA LEU A 374 -16.75 -9.92 7.45
C LEU A 374 -16.46 -9.75 5.95
N SER A 375 -16.36 -8.51 5.48
CA SER A 375 -16.05 -8.20 4.08
C SER A 375 -14.63 -8.65 3.70
N LYS A 376 -13.67 -8.52 4.62
CA LYS A 376 -12.30 -9.03 4.45
C LYS A 376 -12.28 -10.55 4.28
N PHE A 377 -13.00 -11.30 5.11
CA PHE A 377 -13.07 -12.77 5.02
C PHE A 377 -13.67 -13.21 3.68
N LYS A 378 -14.79 -12.58 3.28
CA LYS A 378 -15.46 -12.84 2.00
C LYS A 378 -14.52 -12.69 0.80
N VAL A 379 -13.68 -11.67 0.79
CA VAL A 379 -12.78 -11.40 -0.35
C VAL A 379 -11.48 -12.21 -0.27
N ARG A 380 -10.92 -12.39 0.93
CA ARG A 380 -9.54 -12.86 1.10
C ARG A 380 -9.45 -14.36 1.34
N VAL A 381 -10.31 -14.92 2.19
CA VAL A 381 -10.21 -16.33 2.65
C VAL A 381 -11.32 -17.20 2.07
N LEU A 382 -12.56 -16.70 2.00
CA LEU A 382 -13.71 -17.49 1.56
C LEU A 382 -13.52 -18.14 0.17
N PRO A 383 -12.94 -17.50 -0.86
CA PRO A 383 -12.74 -18.18 -2.13
C PRO A 383 -11.75 -19.36 -2.04
N SER A 384 -10.85 -19.40 -1.03
CA SER A 384 -9.97 -20.56 -0.82
C SER A 384 -10.76 -21.70 -0.18
N LEU A 385 -11.63 -21.39 0.78
CA LEU A 385 -12.51 -22.39 1.39
C LEU A 385 -13.46 -23.00 0.34
N LEU A 386 -14.11 -22.16 -0.47
CA LEU A 386 -15.03 -22.62 -1.52
C LEU A 386 -14.34 -23.44 -2.60
N HIS A 387 -13.08 -23.16 -2.93
CA HIS A 387 -12.32 -23.99 -3.87
C HIS A 387 -12.34 -25.48 -3.49
N TYR A 388 -12.21 -25.82 -2.21
CA TYR A 388 -12.27 -27.22 -1.77
C TYR A 388 -13.67 -27.80 -1.94
N ALA A 389 -14.70 -27.07 -1.50
CA ALA A 389 -16.08 -27.50 -1.61
C ALA A 389 -16.52 -27.70 -3.09
N ASP A 390 -16.20 -26.74 -3.95
CA ASP A 390 -16.57 -26.73 -5.36
C ASP A 390 -15.87 -27.84 -6.17
N ASN A 391 -14.72 -28.33 -5.68
CA ASN A 391 -13.97 -29.43 -6.29
C ASN A 391 -14.19 -30.79 -5.58
N GLY A 392 -15.14 -30.88 -4.62
CA GLY A 392 -15.42 -32.11 -3.88
C GLY A 392 -14.25 -32.59 -3.02
N LEU A 393 -13.34 -31.70 -2.64
CA LEU A 393 -12.22 -31.98 -1.75
C LEU A 393 -12.67 -31.88 -0.28
N PRO A 394 -11.96 -32.54 0.66
CA PRO A 394 -12.20 -32.37 2.09
C PRO A 394 -12.14 -30.90 2.49
N LEU A 395 -12.98 -30.48 3.44
CA LEU A 395 -12.97 -29.11 3.94
C LEU A 395 -11.60 -28.77 4.56
N PRO A 396 -11.03 -27.59 4.24
CA PRO A 396 -9.72 -27.18 4.72
C PRO A 396 -9.80 -26.78 6.20
N GLU A 397 -9.20 -27.60 7.08
CA GLU A 397 -9.37 -27.51 8.53
C GLU A 397 -9.00 -26.15 9.12
N ARG A 398 -7.91 -25.51 8.65
CA ARG A 398 -7.45 -24.23 9.20
C ARG A 398 -8.30 -23.06 8.71
N LEU A 399 -8.76 -23.10 7.45
CA LEU A 399 -9.71 -22.10 6.96
C LEU A 399 -11.08 -22.22 7.65
N VAL A 400 -11.53 -23.45 7.95
CA VAL A 400 -12.75 -23.69 8.72
C VAL A 400 -12.60 -23.20 10.16
N LEU A 401 -11.48 -23.46 10.82
CA LEU A 401 -11.16 -22.90 12.13
C LEU A 401 -11.11 -21.36 12.09
N SER A 402 -10.57 -20.76 11.03
CA SER A 402 -10.62 -19.31 10.85
C SER A 402 -12.04 -18.76 10.74
N LEU A 403 -12.93 -19.42 9.98
CA LEU A 403 -14.35 -19.07 9.92
C LEU A 403 -15.03 -19.23 11.28
N ALA A 404 -14.73 -20.30 12.02
CA ALA A 404 -15.22 -20.52 13.37
C ALA A 404 -14.77 -19.42 14.33
N GLY A 405 -13.48 -19.05 14.29
CA GLY A 405 -12.91 -17.93 15.05
C GLY A 405 -13.59 -16.61 14.71
N LEU A 406 -13.86 -16.35 13.43
CA LEU A 406 -14.60 -15.19 12.99
C LEU A 406 -16.02 -15.18 13.57
N LEU A 407 -16.80 -16.25 13.39
CA LEU A 407 -18.18 -16.28 13.90
C LEU A 407 -18.22 -16.18 15.43
N ARG A 408 -17.25 -16.78 16.14
CA ARG A 408 -17.11 -16.65 17.59
C ARG A 408 -16.69 -15.25 18.02
N TYR A 409 -15.81 -14.59 17.26
CA TYR A 409 -15.43 -13.19 17.51
C TYR A 409 -16.63 -12.25 17.39
N TYR A 410 -17.55 -12.54 16.47
CA TYR A 410 -18.83 -11.81 16.29
C TYR A 410 -19.95 -12.28 17.22
N LYS A 411 -19.71 -13.19 18.17
CA LYS A 411 -20.63 -13.49 19.29
C LYS A 411 -20.56 -12.33 20.29
N ALA A 412 -21.08 -11.19 19.86
CA ALA A 412 -21.02 -9.90 20.53
C ALA A 412 -22.43 -9.36 20.82
N GLU A 413 -22.54 -8.61 21.90
CA GLU A 413 -23.77 -8.01 22.40
C GLU A 413 -23.71 -6.48 22.26
N ARG A 414 -24.88 -5.85 22.12
CA ARG A 414 -24.96 -4.40 22.08
C ARG A 414 -24.70 -3.82 23.48
N THR A 415 -23.78 -2.86 23.54
CA THR A 415 -23.38 -2.11 24.73
C THR A 415 -23.46 -0.61 24.46
N GLU A 416 -23.19 0.22 25.46
CA GLU A 416 -23.13 1.69 25.31
C GLU A 416 -22.04 2.13 24.30
N ASP A 417 -20.92 1.39 24.24
CA ASP A 417 -19.77 1.69 23.38
C ASP A 417 -19.86 1.05 21.97
N GLY A 418 -21.03 0.52 21.59
CA GLY A 418 -21.22 -0.28 20.38
C GLY A 418 -21.33 -1.77 20.67
N TYR A 419 -20.87 -2.64 19.76
CA TYR A 419 -20.93 -4.09 19.95
C TYR A 419 -19.67 -4.61 20.63
N ALA A 420 -19.84 -5.38 21.71
CA ALA A 420 -18.74 -5.94 22.47
C ALA A 420 -18.86 -7.45 22.62
N GLY A 421 -17.73 -8.14 22.45
CA GLY A 421 -17.59 -9.57 22.77
C GLY A 421 -16.63 -9.77 23.93
N ALA A 422 -16.40 -11.03 24.27
CA ALA A 422 -15.42 -11.44 25.27
C ALA A 422 -14.42 -12.44 24.68
N THR A 423 -13.14 -12.27 25.02
CA THR A 423 -12.08 -13.24 24.76
C THR A 423 -12.41 -14.57 25.43
N LEU A 424 -11.66 -15.61 25.10
CA LEU A 424 -11.80 -16.91 25.75
C LEU A 424 -11.48 -16.86 27.26
N ALA A 425 -10.66 -15.88 27.70
CA ALA A 425 -10.37 -15.61 29.10
C ALA A 425 -11.42 -14.68 29.78
N GLY A 426 -12.38 -14.14 29.03
CA GLY A 426 -13.43 -13.26 29.54
C GLY A 426 -13.16 -11.76 29.41
N ASP A 427 -12.03 -11.35 28.82
CA ASP A 427 -11.71 -9.93 28.62
C ASP A 427 -12.59 -9.31 27.53
N ARG A 428 -13.08 -8.09 27.77
CA ARG A 428 -13.95 -7.38 26.83
C ARG A 428 -13.17 -6.84 25.62
N TYR A 429 -13.72 -7.00 24.41
CA TYR A 429 -13.26 -6.32 23.19
C TYR A 429 -14.42 -5.69 22.41
N LEU A 430 -14.12 -4.69 21.58
CA LEU A 430 -15.09 -4.07 20.68
C LEU A 430 -15.02 -4.70 19.28
N VAL A 431 -16.18 -4.90 18.66
CA VAL A 431 -16.31 -5.32 17.26
C VAL A 431 -16.65 -4.09 16.41
N ARG A 432 -15.83 -3.84 15.38
CA ARG A 432 -15.98 -2.70 14.47
C ARG A 432 -16.27 -3.19 13.05
N ASP A 433 -17.54 -3.17 12.68
CA ASP A 433 -18.03 -3.54 11.35
C ASP A 433 -19.34 -2.78 11.06
N ASP A 434 -19.98 -3.06 9.93
CA ASP A 434 -21.28 -2.50 9.57
C ASP A 434 -22.33 -2.75 10.67
N ALA A 435 -22.97 -1.67 11.14
CA ALA A 435 -23.87 -1.74 12.28
C ALA A 435 -25.11 -2.60 12.04
N ALA A 436 -25.64 -2.63 10.81
CA ALA A 436 -26.80 -3.43 10.46
C ALA A 436 -26.46 -4.94 10.44
N LEU A 437 -25.27 -5.28 9.94
CA LEU A 437 -24.76 -6.65 10.02
C LEU A 437 -24.55 -7.09 11.48
N LEU A 438 -23.97 -6.23 12.32
CA LEU A 438 -23.74 -6.54 13.73
C LEU A 438 -25.04 -6.78 14.51
N GLU A 439 -26.08 -5.97 14.26
CA GLU A 439 -27.40 -6.15 14.88
C GLU A 439 -28.00 -7.51 14.53
N LYS A 440 -27.96 -7.86 13.25
CA LYS A 440 -28.47 -9.14 12.74
C LYS A 440 -27.73 -10.34 13.35
N ILE A 441 -26.40 -10.28 13.41
CA ILE A 441 -25.57 -11.36 13.96
C ILE A 441 -25.79 -11.51 15.46
N SER A 442 -25.83 -10.40 16.19
CA SER A 442 -26.09 -10.38 17.64
C SER A 442 -27.45 -10.99 17.98
N ALA A 443 -28.49 -10.67 17.21
CA ALA A 443 -29.83 -11.27 17.38
C ALA A 443 -29.82 -12.80 17.15
N ILE A 444 -29.05 -13.32 16.17
CA ILE A 444 -28.93 -14.77 15.93
C ILE A 444 -28.26 -15.45 17.12
N TRP A 445 -27.18 -14.87 17.66
CA TRP A 445 -26.49 -15.42 18.83
C TRP A 445 -27.35 -15.38 20.09
N ALA A 446 -28.12 -14.31 20.29
CA ALA A 446 -28.99 -14.12 21.46
C ALA A 446 -30.24 -15.03 21.46
N ALA A 447 -30.58 -15.67 20.35
CA ALA A 447 -31.79 -16.49 20.22
C ALA A 447 -31.78 -17.80 21.04
N GLY A 448 -30.71 -18.08 21.80
CA GLY A 448 -30.65 -19.22 22.74
C GLY A 448 -30.67 -20.60 22.08
N GLN A 449 -30.25 -20.70 20.82
CA GLN A 449 -30.20 -21.95 20.08
C GLN A 449 -28.89 -22.71 20.33
N THR A 450 -28.80 -23.95 19.84
CA THR A 450 -27.51 -24.67 19.82
C THR A 450 -26.50 -23.93 18.94
N THR A 451 -25.21 -24.06 19.25
CA THR A 451 -24.14 -23.43 18.45
C THR A 451 -24.25 -23.77 16.97
N GLU A 452 -24.60 -25.02 16.64
CA GLU A 452 -24.77 -25.46 15.25
C GLU A 452 -25.96 -24.79 14.55
N ALA A 453 -27.09 -24.64 15.23
CA ALA A 453 -28.25 -23.95 14.67
C ALA A 453 -27.96 -22.45 14.43
N SER A 454 -27.25 -21.79 15.35
CA SER A 454 -26.83 -20.40 15.17
C SER A 454 -25.84 -20.26 14.02
N VAL A 455 -24.83 -21.14 13.96
CA VAL A 455 -23.86 -21.18 12.84
C VAL A 455 -24.57 -21.39 11.50
N GLY A 456 -25.51 -22.33 11.40
CA GLY A 456 -26.28 -22.56 10.18
C GLY A 456 -26.99 -21.30 9.68
N LYS A 457 -27.63 -20.55 10.59
CA LYS A 457 -28.27 -19.26 10.26
C LYS A 457 -27.27 -18.19 9.81
N LEU A 458 -26.13 -18.10 10.48
CA LEU A 458 -25.06 -17.14 10.13
C LEU A 458 -24.46 -17.45 8.76
N LEU A 459 -24.25 -18.73 8.44
CA LEU A 459 -23.74 -19.17 7.14
C LEU A 459 -24.75 -18.93 6.00
N ALA A 460 -26.05 -18.88 6.30
CA ALA A 460 -27.10 -18.59 5.32
C ALA A 460 -27.22 -17.09 4.94
N LEU A 461 -26.46 -16.20 5.58
CA LEU A 461 -26.51 -14.75 5.35
C LEU A 461 -25.85 -14.34 4.03
N LYS A 462 -26.63 -14.34 2.94
CA LYS A 462 -26.15 -13.97 1.58
C LYS A 462 -25.67 -12.52 1.46
N ASP A 463 -26.18 -11.62 2.29
CA ASP A 463 -25.71 -10.24 2.38
C ASP A 463 -24.25 -10.14 2.87
N ILE A 464 -23.81 -11.09 3.70
CA ILE A 464 -22.42 -11.22 4.10
C ILE A 464 -21.64 -11.98 3.03
N TRP A 465 -22.01 -13.23 2.75
CA TRP A 465 -21.15 -14.16 2.00
C TRP A 465 -21.30 -14.04 0.48
N GLY A 466 -22.36 -13.42 -0.01
CA GLY A 466 -22.73 -13.42 -1.44
C GLY A 466 -23.39 -14.72 -1.91
N THR A 467 -23.34 -15.78 -1.09
CA THR A 467 -23.97 -17.09 -1.33
C THR A 467 -24.48 -17.66 -0.01
N ASP A 468 -25.24 -18.76 -0.07
CA ASP A 468 -25.67 -19.50 1.12
C ASP A 468 -24.62 -20.55 1.49
N LEU A 469 -23.80 -20.26 2.50
CA LEU A 469 -22.75 -21.19 2.95
C LEU A 469 -23.31 -22.35 3.77
N SER A 470 -24.56 -22.27 4.25
CA SER A 470 -25.18 -23.38 4.98
C SER A 470 -25.45 -24.59 4.09
N ALA A 471 -25.49 -24.38 2.77
CA ALA A 471 -25.60 -25.43 1.75
C ALA A 471 -24.29 -26.18 1.49
N VAL A 472 -23.14 -25.70 2.01
CA VAL A 472 -21.85 -26.40 1.89
C VAL A 472 -21.85 -27.60 2.84
N GLY A 473 -21.79 -28.81 2.26
CA GLY A 473 -21.90 -30.07 3.00
C GLY A 473 -20.92 -30.15 4.17
N GLY A 474 -21.45 -30.37 5.38
CA GLY A 474 -20.65 -30.55 6.60
C GLY A 474 -20.04 -29.27 7.19
N LEU A 475 -20.11 -28.12 6.50
CA LEU A 475 -19.46 -26.88 6.95
C LEU A 475 -20.04 -26.35 8.26
N ALA A 476 -21.37 -26.27 8.38
CA ALA A 476 -22.02 -25.75 9.60
C ALA A 476 -21.68 -26.60 10.84
N ALA A 477 -21.70 -27.92 10.69
CA ALA A 477 -21.36 -28.86 11.76
C ALA A 477 -19.89 -28.70 12.19
N ARG A 478 -18.95 -28.67 11.24
CA ARG A 478 -17.51 -28.54 11.54
C ARG A 478 -17.17 -27.17 12.15
N VAL A 479 -17.76 -26.09 11.64
CA VAL A 479 -17.59 -24.74 12.23
C VAL A 479 -18.11 -24.71 13.66
N ALA A 480 -19.29 -25.28 13.92
CA ALA A 480 -19.86 -25.31 15.27
C ALA A 480 -19.04 -26.17 16.24
N GLU A 481 -18.46 -27.26 15.76
CA GLU A 481 -17.53 -28.10 16.52
C GLU A 481 -16.26 -27.33 16.90
N GLN A 482 -15.61 -26.68 15.94
CA GLN A 482 -14.42 -25.83 16.16
C GLN A 482 -14.68 -24.71 17.18
N ILE A 483 -15.87 -24.08 17.15
CA ILE A 483 -16.26 -23.08 18.17
C ILE A 483 -16.31 -23.71 19.57
N ARG A 484 -16.92 -24.90 19.71
CA ARG A 484 -17.01 -25.60 21.00
C ARG A 484 -15.63 -26.02 21.50
N GLU A 485 -14.80 -26.60 20.63
CA GLU A 485 -13.42 -26.99 20.97
C GLU A 485 -12.60 -25.79 21.48
N MET A 486 -12.71 -24.63 20.84
CA MET A 486 -12.06 -23.40 21.31
C MET A 486 -12.57 -22.93 22.67
N GLU A 487 -13.89 -22.94 22.89
CA GLU A 487 -14.50 -22.54 24.16
C GLU A 487 -14.21 -23.53 25.30
N GLU A 488 -14.04 -24.82 25.00
CA GLU A 488 -13.71 -25.87 25.97
C GLU A 488 -12.24 -25.87 26.34
N ALA A 489 -11.33 -25.69 25.37
CA ALA A 489 -9.89 -25.64 25.63
C ALA A 489 -9.46 -24.44 26.49
N ALA A 490 -10.34 -23.46 26.69
CA ALA A 490 -10.12 -22.27 27.51
C ALA A 490 -10.65 -22.40 28.95
N LYS A 491 -11.45 -23.43 29.24
CA LYS A 491 -11.92 -23.76 30.60
C LYS A 491 -10.89 -24.62 31.31
#